data_AF-A0AAV9YZ65-F1
#
_entry.id   AF-A0AAV9YZ65-F1
#
_cell.length_a   1.000
_cell.length_b   1.000
_cell.length_c   1.000
_cell.angle_alpha   90.00
_cell.angle_beta   90.00
_cell.angle_gamma   90.00
#
_symmetry.space_group_name_H-M   'P 1'
#
loop_
_entity.id
_entity.type
_entity.pdbx_description
1 polymer ?
#
loop_
_entity_poly.entity_id
_entity_poly.type
_entity_poly.pdbx_seq_one_letter_code
_entity_poly.pdbx_strand_id
1 'polypeptide(L)'
;MHEDESSIDGTLAVYDAIFRHLDTSSEDLKAHGLVISYRDLLMDNLVNTIEASRRNSDDILASTRALTRLMGIFHPKMAGNRLVVNEHRGKPNTTIPAPWKPCHELLQISSAGHVRDAFRICCGEASFADWAARATFTEFEEVAAKVYSSLYTTAAYDRACDLQEAQRDPAFENAVLYNRDSLLYLLLVSSIKAGDIGRVVLVFRIWAVMMQTPKTMPKYADAFFETLGRLKSYDPVLRKFLLHNWLVNLRGIINGFKEVDLLQEHQNFWAKIIYNAKGVNRSWEWLSRITVCIFVLRDAMKTVHATFKIPDYGTKHTVPDMKNEILRVAEALQKDRLQEQWPERPWKEQVERVRDLLEEGSNYINTRSAFSRFTEPNVTYEVVPAGSDSLDKGTGSYSADDEEENNHEEYNVTQEDLEMDEEEPYGLLNSILDPAADMVDEM
;
A
#
# COMPACT_ATOMS: atom_id res chain seq x y z
N MET A 1 16.95 24.65 -6.49
CA MET A 1 16.12 23.43 -6.62
C MET A 1 16.24 22.59 -5.34
N HIS A 2 16.09 23.24 -4.18
CA HIS A 2 16.06 22.57 -2.88
C HIS A 2 14.99 23.31 -2.08
N GLU A 3 13.75 22.97 -2.39
CA GLU A 3 12.62 23.22 -1.52
C GLU A 3 12.40 21.91 -0.75
N ASP A 4 12.17 22.01 0.56
CA ASP A 4 11.99 20.85 1.43
C ASP A 4 10.49 20.62 1.68
N GLU A 5 9.94 19.50 1.21
CA GLU A 5 8.50 19.19 1.32
C GLU A 5 8.10 18.63 2.69
N SER A 6 9.03 18.46 3.63
CA SER A 6 8.74 17.88 4.95
C SER A 6 7.90 18.78 5.88
N SER A 7 7.64 20.03 5.47
CA SER A 7 6.89 21.02 6.25
C SER A 7 5.72 21.61 5.45
N ILE A 8 4.77 22.24 6.17
CA ILE A 8 3.64 22.96 5.58
C ILE A 8 4.14 24.08 4.64
N ASP A 9 5.04 24.93 5.13
CA ASP A 9 5.56 26.06 4.35
C ASP A 9 6.37 25.59 3.14
N GLY A 10 7.13 24.51 3.30
CA GLY A 10 7.90 23.92 2.20
C GLY A 10 7.03 23.25 1.15
N THR A 11 5.98 22.53 1.56
CA THR A 11 4.96 21.99 0.66
C THR A 11 4.29 23.11 -0.16
N LEU A 12 3.93 24.22 0.49
CA LEU A 12 3.38 25.39 -0.17
C LEU A 12 4.36 26.03 -1.14
N ALA A 13 5.63 26.16 -0.75
CA ALA A 13 6.68 26.70 -1.60
C ALA A 13 6.87 25.85 -2.86
N VAL A 14 6.79 24.51 -2.75
CA VAL A 14 6.81 23.62 -3.91
C VAL A 14 5.59 23.81 -4.80
N TYR A 15 4.39 23.87 -4.23
CA TYR A 15 3.17 24.09 -5.02
C TYR A 15 3.25 25.40 -5.81
N ASP A 16 3.60 26.47 -5.12
CA ASP A 16 3.78 27.78 -5.72
C ASP A 16 4.89 27.76 -6.78
N ALA A 17 5.99 27.03 -6.55
CA ALA A 17 7.05 26.88 -7.53
C ALA A 17 6.59 26.12 -8.78
N ILE A 18 5.83 25.03 -8.62
CA ILE A 18 5.28 24.25 -9.73
C ILE A 18 4.37 25.13 -10.59
N PHE A 19 3.34 25.72 -10.00
CA PHE A 19 2.36 26.50 -10.77
C PHE A 19 2.96 27.77 -11.38
N ARG A 20 3.94 28.40 -10.69
CA ARG A 20 4.69 29.54 -11.25
C ARG A 20 5.56 29.13 -12.44
N HIS A 21 6.21 27.97 -12.42
CA HIS A 21 7.02 27.51 -13.56
C HIS A 21 6.16 27.02 -14.73
N LEU A 22 4.95 26.54 -14.45
CA LEU A 22 3.98 26.16 -15.48
C LEU A 22 3.19 27.37 -16.03
N ASP A 23 3.43 28.57 -15.50
CA ASP A 23 2.68 29.79 -15.83
C ASP A 23 1.16 29.58 -15.75
N THR A 24 0.73 28.83 -14.73
CA THR A 24 -0.65 28.40 -14.56
C THR A 24 -1.34 29.22 -13.47
N SER A 25 -2.37 29.96 -13.83
CA SER A 25 -3.21 30.72 -12.90
C SER A 25 -4.37 29.90 -12.33
N SER A 26 -5.05 30.46 -11.31
CA SER A 26 -6.28 29.88 -10.78
C SER A 26 -7.40 29.85 -11.82
N GLU A 27 -7.47 30.83 -12.71
CA GLU A 27 -8.39 30.87 -13.84
C GLU A 27 -8.12 29.75 -14.83
N ASP A 28 -6.84 29.49 -15.14
CA ASP A 28 -6.44 28.39 -16.03
C ASP A 28 -6.83 27.03 -15.45
N LEU A 29 -6.65 26.82 -14.14
CA LEU A 29 -7.06 25.59 -13.47
C LEU A 29 -8.57 25.42 -13.41
N LYS A 30 -9.32 26.50 -13.16
CA LYS A 30 -10.79 26.49 -13.27
C LYS A 30 -11.23 26.10 -14.68
N ALA A 31 -10.57 26.61 -15.70
CA ALA A 31 -10.86 26.28 -17.09
C ALA A 31 -10.44 24.85 -17.47
N HIS A 32 -9.31 24.37 -16.93
CA HIS A 32 -8.83 22.99 -17.13
C HIS A 32 -9.76 21.96 -16.46
N GLY A 33 -10.30 22.30 -15.29
CA GLY A 33 -11.17 21.44 -14.51
C GLY A 33 -10.38 20.51 -13.60
N LEU A 34 -10.39 19.21 -13.90
CA LEU A 34 -9.90 18.19 -12.97
C LEU A 34 -8.39 18.03 -13.02
N VAL A 35 -7.71 18.29 -11.90
CA VAL A 35 -6.30 17.92 -11.70
C VAL A 35 -6.20 16.83 -10.63
N ILE A 36 -5.77 15.62 -11.00
CA ILE A 36 -5.61 14.52 -10.04
C ILE A 36 -4.22 14.57 -9.42
N SER A 37 -4.16 14.38 -8.11
CA SER A 37 -2.91 14.26 -7.36
C SER A 37 -2.90 12.96 -6.57
N TYR A 38 -1.91 12.10 -6.87
CA TYR A 38 -1.61 10.88 -6.11
C TYR A 38 -0.62 11.21 -5.01
N ARG A 39 -0.93 10.82 -3.78
CA ARG A 39 -0.21 11.31 -2.59
C ARG A 39 0.14 10.19 -1.63
N ASP A 40 1.28 10.34 -0.98
CA ASP A 40 1.59 9.58 0.21
C ASP A 40 0.87 10.18 1.44
N LEU A 41 1.03 9.50 2.58
CA LEU A 41 0.37 9.89 3.82
C LEU A 41 0.88 11.24 4.36
N LEU A 42 2.17 11.54 4.22
CA LEU A 42 2.75 12.79 4.73
C LEU A 42 2.14 13.97 3.96
N MET A 43 2.13 13.87 2.63
CA MET A 43 1.59 14.90 1.76
C MET A 43 0.10 15.11 1.97
N ASP A 44 -0.68 14.04 2.15
CA ASP A 44 -2.10 14.14 2.47
C ASP A 44 -2.34 14.90 3.79
N ASN A 45 -1.55 14.61 4.83
CA ASN A 45 -1.66 15.31 6.13
C ASN A 45 -1.29 16.80 6.04
N LEU A 46 -0.21 17.13 5.32
CA LEU A 46 0.23 18.51 5.16
C LEU A 46 -0.80 19.34 4.40
N VAL A 47 -1.34 18.81 3.30
CA VAL A 47 -2.35 19.53 2.52
C VAL A 47 -3.72 19.57 3.22
N ASN A 48 -4.08 18.55 4.00
CA ASN A 48 -5.23 18.65 4.93
C ASN A 48 -5.09 19.86 5.86
N THR A 49 -3.90 20.06 6.42
CA THR A 49 -3.62 21.19 7.33
C THR A 49 -3.67 22.54 6.60
N ILE A 50 -3.14 22.60 5.38
CA ILE A 50 -3.20 23.79 4.51
C ILE A 50 -4.65 24.14 4.16
N GLU A 51 -5.45 23.17 3.73
CA GLU A 51 -6.86 23.41 3.38
C GLU A 51 -7.68 23.87 4.58
N ALA A 52 -7.45 23.27 5.74
CA ALA A 52 -8.11 23.65 6.98
C ALA A 52 -7.78 25.10 7.36
N SER A 53 -6.50 25.47 7.35
CA SER A 53 -6.04 26.83 7.68
C SER A 53 -6.48 27.87 6.65
N ARG A 54 -6.61 27.49 5.37
CA ARG A 54 -7.00 28.39 4.27
C ARG A 54 -8.44 28.19 3.81
N ARG A 55 -9.30 27.61 4.63
CA ARG A 55 -10.68 27.26 4.26
C ARG A 55 -11.55 28.44 3.79
N ASN A 56 -11.20 29.66 4.21
CA ASN A 56 -11.89 30.90 3.87
C ASN A 56 -11.30 31.61 2.64
N SER A 57 -10.23 31.08 2.04
CA SER A 57 -9.68 31.60 0.80
C SER A 57 -10.61 31.23 -0.36
N ASP A 58 -10.98 32.24 -1.15
CA ASP A 58 -11.72 32.06 -2.40
C ASP A 58 -10.78 31.69 -3.58
N ASP A 59 -9.46 31.79 -3.37
CA ASP A 59 -8.47 31.34 -4.33
C ASP A 59 -8.21 29.83 -4.18
N ILE A 60 -8.45 29.09 -5.27
CA ILE A 60 -8.35 27.62 -5.33
C ILE A 60 -6.91 27.11 -5.32
N LEU A 61 -5.96 27.93 -5.79
CA LEU A 61 -4.53 27.62 -5.72
C LEU A 61 -4.02 27.81 -4.29
N ALA A 62 -4.25 29.01 -3.71
CA ALA A 62 -3.86 29.27 -2.34
C ALA A 62 -4.50 28.29 -1.35
N SER A 63 -5.77 27.90 -1.54
CA SER A 63 -6.44 26.92 -0.69
C SER A 63 -6.11 25.47 -1.05
N THR A 64 -5.31 25.20 -2.09
CA THR A 64 -4.99 23.85 -2.61
C THR A 64 -6.19 22.99 -3.05
N ARG A 65 -7.39 23.58 -3.08
CA ARG A 65 -8.66 22.94 -3.49
C ARG A 65 -8.75 22.64 -4.98
N ALA A 66 -7.84 23.19 -5.78
CA ALA A 66 -7.74 22.90 -7.21
C ALA A 66 -7.43 21.41 -7.50
N LEU A 67 -6.92 20.66 -6.52
CA LEU A 67 -6.46 19.30 -6.71
C LEU A 67 -7.47 18.27 -6.21
N THR A 68 -7.86 17.37 -7.09
CA THR A 68 -8.64 16.18 -6.74
C THR A 68 -7.71 15.12 -6.18
N ARG A 69 -7.95 14.79 -4.91
CA ARG A 69 -7.07 13.91 -4.14
C ARG A 69 -7.41 12.46 -4.39
N LEU A 70 -6.37 11.67 -4.65
CA LEU A 70 -6.45 10.23 -4.64
C LEU A 70 -5.26 9.68 -3.86
N MET A 71 -5.52 8.96 -2.78
CA MET A 71 -4.45 8.37 -1.97
C MET A 71 -3.65 7.37 -2.81
N GLY A 72 -2.33 7.40 -2.80
CA GLY A 72 -1.50 6.39 -3.47
C GLY A 72 -1.75 4.99 -2.88
N ILE A 73 -1.77 3.93 -3.68
CA ILE A 73 -2.07 2.56 -3.19
C ILE A 73 -0.79 1.85 -2.72
N PHE A 74 0.37 2.18 -3.30
CA PHE A 74 1.64 1.55 -2.97
C PHE A 74 2.00 1.75 -1.49
N HIS A 75 1.80 2.96 -0.97
CA HIS A 75 2.10 3.30 0.42
C HIS A 75 1.22 2.54 1.44
N PRO A 76 -0.12 2.54 1.31
CA PRO A 76 -1.00 1.69 2.10
C PRO A 76 -0.73 0.19 1.93
N LYS A 77 -0.32 -0.28 0.75
CA LYS A 77 0.14 -1.67 0.58
C LYS A 77 1.35 -1.97 1.45
N MET A 78 2.33 -1.07 1.51
CA MET A 78 3.49 -1.21 2.41
C MET A 78 3.08 -1.16 3.89
N ALA A 79 2.13 -0.29 4.24
CA ALA A 79 1.58 -0.21 5.59
C ALA A 79 0.84 -1.48 6.00
N GLY A 80 -0.02 -2.02 5.14
CA GLY A 80 -0.74 -3.26 5.41
C GLY A 80 0.16 -4.51 5.50
N ASN A 81 1.28 -4.53 4.78
CA ASN A 81 2.30 -5.56 4.99
C ASN A 81 2.87 -5.49 6.42
N ARG A 82 3.27 -4.29 6.84
CA ARG A 82 3.80 -4.04 8.19
C ARG A 82 2.76 -4.27 9.28
N LEU A 83 1.49 -3.96 9.02
CA LEU A 83 0.38 -4.27 9.92
C LEU A 83 0.36 -5.75 10.29
N VAL A 84 0.39 -6.64 9.28
CA VAL A 84 0.36 -8.08 9.49
C VAL A 84 1.66 -8.58 10.14
N VAL A 85 2.82 -8.13 9.66
CA VAL A 85 4.10 -8.60 10.21
C VAL A 85 4.30 -8.16 11.65
N ASN A 86 4.06 -6.89 11.98
CA ASN A 86 4.27 -6.38 13.33
C ASN A 86 3.34 -7.05 14.35
N GLU A 87 2.09 -7.31 13.96
CA GLU A 87 1.12 -7.92 14.87
C GLU A 87 1.43 -9.40 15.12
N HIS A 88 1.80 -10.15 14.08
CA HIS A 88 1.96 -11.60 14.17
C HIS A 88 3.39 -12.08 14.40
N ARG A 89 4.40 -11.23 14.16
CA ARG A 89 5.83 -11.53 14.32
C ARG A 89 6.55 -10.59 15.29
N GLY A 90 5.87 -9.55 15.77
CA GLY A 90 6.44 -8.53 16.63
C GLY A 90 7.15 -7.42 15.86
N LYS A 91 7.41 -6.32 16.56
CA LYS A 91 8.19 -5.19 16.03
C LYS A 91 9.69 -5.42 16.25
N PRO A 92 10.55 -5.07 15.29
CA PRO A 92 11.99 -5.03 15.52
C PRO A 92 12.31 -4.15 16.73
N ASN A 93 13.30 -4.55 17.55
CA ASN A 93 13.78 -3.72 18.65
C ASN A 93 14.77 -2.65 18.14
N THR A 94 14.31 -1.84 17.18
CA THR A 94 15.04 -0.76 16.52
C THR A 94 14.05 0.31 16.08
N THR A 95 14.53 1.53 15.86
CA THR A 95 13.73 2.63 15.28
C THR A 95 13.53 2.47 13.77
N ILE A 96 14.25 1.54 13.13
CA ILE A 96 14.14 1.27 11.70
C ILE A 96 13.02 0.26 11.46
N PRO A 97 12.00 0.60 10.65
CA PRO A 97 10.94 -0.34 10.31
C PRO A 97 11.49 -1.55 9.55
N ALA A 98 10.80 -2.69 9.65
CA ALA A 98 11.17 -3.86 8.87
C ALA A 98 11.12 -3.54 7.35
N PRO A 99 12.11 -3.99 6.56
CA PRO A 99 12.16 -3.71 5.12
C PRO A 99 10.97 -4.34 4.42
N TRP A 100 10.33 -3.59 3.52
CA TRP A 100 9.07 -4.02 2.91
C TRP A 100 9.24 -5.24 2.02
N LYS A 101 10.21 -5.26 1.10
CA LYS A 101 10.42 -6.40 0.19
C LYS A 101 10.57 -7.75 0.92
N PRO A 102 11.50 -7.94 1.88
CA PRO A 102 11.62 -9.21 2.60
C PRO A 102 10.34 -9.59 3.36
N CYS A 103 9.64 -8.61 3.92
CA CYS A 103 8.37 -8.83 4.61
C CYS A 103 7.24 -9.23 3.64
N HIS A 104 7.22 -8.64 2.44
CA HIS A 104 6.29 -8.98 1.37
C HIS A 104 6.49 -10.42 0.89
N GLU A 105 7.73 -10.81 0.63
CA GLU A 105 8.11 -12.17 0.25
C GLU A 105 7.79 -13.17 1.37
N LEU A 106 8.10 -12.83 2.63
CA LEU A 106 7.77 -13.65 3.79
C LEU A 106 6.27 -13.94 3.88
N LEU A 107 5.40 -12.94 3.70
CA LEU A 107 3.96 -13.15 3.75
C LEU A 107 3.48 -14.06 2.62
N GLN A 108 4.04 -13.95 1.41
CA GLN A 108 3.68 -14.84 0.30
C GLN A 108 4.09 -16.30 0.58
N ILE A 109 5.34 -16.53 1.00
CA ILE A 109 5.87 -17.86 1.31
C ILE A 109 5.10 -18.48 2.49
N SER A 110 4.96 -17.72 3.57
CA SER A 110 4.31 -18.18 4.79
C SER A 110 2.85 -18.52 4.54
N SER A 111 2.09 -17.63 3.88
CA SER A 111 0.68 -17.90 3.57
C SER A 111 0.52 -19.12 2.66
N ALA A 112 1.38 -19.32 1.66
CA ALA A 112 1.33 -20.52 0.81
C ALA A 112 1.59 -21.81 1.62
N GLY A 113 2.51 -21.78 2.59
CA GLY A 113 2.75 -22.89 3.52
C GLY A 113 1.54 -23.16 4.42
N HIS A 114 0.92 -22.11 4.94
CA HIS A 114 -0.30 -22.18 5.74
C HIS A 114 -1.48 -22.76 4.95
N VAL A 115 -1.69 -22.32 3.70
CA VAL A 115 -2.73 -22.87 2.82
C VAL A 115 -2.47 -24.36 2.58
N ARG A 116 -1.23 -24.74 2.26
CA ARG A 116 -0.89 -26.15 2.02
C ARG A 116 -1.20 -27.04 3.23
N ASP A 117 -0.80 -26.63 4.42
CA ASP A 117 -1.08 -27.38 5.65
C ASP A 117 -2.59 -27.38 5.99
N ALA A 118 -3.31 -26.27 5.74
CA ALA A 118 -4.75 -26.22 5.90
C ALA A 118 -5.49 -27.21 4.99
N PHE A 119 -5.08 -27.33 3.72
CA PHE A 119 -5.61 -28.34 2.81
C PHE A 119 -5.32 -29.76 3.28
N ARG A 120 -4.10 -30.05 3.79
CA ARG A 120 -3.78 -31.34 4.42
C ARG A 120 -4.78 -31.67 5.53
N ILE A 121 -5.07 -30.72 6.42
CA ILE A 121 -6.01 -30.91 7.53
C ILE A 121 -7.43 -31.16 7.02
N CYS A 122 -7.87 -30.40 6.02
CA CYS A 122 -9.27 -30.39 5.60
C CYS A 122 -9.64 -31.48 4.58
N CYS A 123 -8.68 -32.00 3.80
CA CYS A 123 -8.92 -32.97 2.74
C CYS A 123 -9.39 -34.34 3.23
N GLY A 124 -9.19 -34.67 4.51
CA GLY A 124 -9.67 -35.91 5.12
C GLY A 124 -8.89 -37.18 4.72
N GLU A 125 -7.78 -37.01 4.00
CA GLU A 125 -6.93 -38.10 3.53
C GLU A 125 -5.60 -38.13 4.29
N ALA A 126 -5.00 -39.32 4.45
CA ALA A 126 -3.73 -39.48 5.17
C ALA A 126 -2.55 -38.80 4.45
N SER A 127 -2.64 -38.68 3.12
CA SER A 127 -1.61 -38.10 2.26
C SER A 127 -2.21 -36.98 1.41
N PHE A 128 -1.81 -35.75 1.71
CA PHE A 128 -2.19 -34.58 0.92
C PHE A 128 -1.72 -34.71 -0.54
N ALA A 129 -0.54 -35.31 -0.77
CA ALA A 129 -0.01 -35.50 -2.12
C ALA A 129 -0.88 -36.46 -2.95
N ASP A 130 -1.34 -37.56 -2.34
CA ASP A 130 -2.19 -38.54 -3.03
C ASP A 130 -3.59 -37.97 -3.30
N TRP A 131 -4.13 -37.18 -2.36
CA TRP A 131 -5.37 -36.43 -2.59
C TRP A 131 -5.21 -35.43 -3.75
N ALA A 132 -4.17 -34.58 -3.70
CA ALA A 132 -3.95 -33.55 -4.72
C ALA A 132 -3.71 -34.12 -6.14
N ALA A 133 -3.13 -35.32 -6.24
CA ALA A 133 -2.90 -35.98 -7.53
C ALA A 133 -4.18 -36.49 -8.22
N ARG A 134 -5.26 -36.72 -7.46
CA ARG A 134 -6.52 -37.30 -7.97
C ARG A 134 -7.73 -36.38 -7.82
N ALA A 135 -7.61 -35.31 -7.03
CA ALA A 135 -8.72 -34.41 -6.72
C ALA A 135 -9.30 -33.79 -7.99
N THR A 136 -10.62 -33.87 -8.10
CA THR A 136 -11.37 -33.13 -9.11
C THR A 136 -11.47 -31.65 -8.73
N PHE A 137 -11.85 -30.80 -9.70
CA PHE A 137 -12.07 -29.38 -9.40
C PHE A 137 -13.18 -29.17 -8.36
N THR A 138 -14.24 -29.98 -8.40
CA THR A 138 -15.32 -29.93 -7.41
C THR A 138 -14.83 -30.29 -6.01
N GLU A 139 -14.08 -31.39 -5.86
CA GLU A 139 -13.49 -31.75 -4.56
C GLU A 139 -12.51 -30.68 -4.07
N PHE A 140 -11.75 -30.06 -4.98
CA PHE A 140 -10.88 -28.94 -4.63
C PHE A 140 -11.68 -27.75 -4.09
N GLU A 141 -12.78 -27.36 -4.74
CA GLU A 141 -13.64 -26.26 -4.29
C GLU A 141 -14.30 -26.56 -2.93
N GLU A 142 -14.77 -27.79 -2.72
CA GLU A 142 -15.34 -28.23 -1.45
C GLU A 142 -14.32 -28.16 -0.30
N VAL A 143 -13.11 -28.68 -0.52
CA VAL A 143 -12.03 -28.62 0.46
C VAL A 143 -11.55 -27.18 0.67
N ALA A 144 -11.45 -26.36 -0.38
CA ALA A 144 -11.08 -24.95 -0.28
C ALA A 144 -12.10 -24.15 0.55
N ALA A 145 -13.40 -24.39 0.34
CA ALA A 145 -14.46 -23.77 1.13
C ALA A 145 -14.36 -24.16 2.61
N LYS A 146 -14.08 -25.45 2.89
CA LYS A 146 -13.85 -25.94 4.25
C LYS A 146 -12.60 -25.35 4.89
N VAL A 147 -11.49 -25.24 4.15
CA VAL A 147 -10.26 -24.57 4.57
C VAL A 147 -10.56 -23.13 4.97
N TYR A 148 -11.22 -22.39 4.08
CA TYR A 148 -11.55 -21.00 4.32
C TYR A 148 -12.44 -20.83 5.56
N SER A 149 -13.56 -21.57 5.62
CA SER A 149 -14.51 -21.46 6.74
C SER A 149 -13.94 -21.90 8.08
N SER A 150 -12.95 -22.79 8.09
CA SER A 150 -12.40 -23.39 9.32
C SER A 150 -11.14 -22.70 9.84
N LEU A 151 -10.38 -22.02 8.97
CA LEU A 151 -9.04 -21.54 9.33
C LEU A 151 -8.72 -20.10 8.89
N TYR A 152 -9.56 -19.42 8.10
CA TYR A 152 -9.25 -18.11 7.50
C TYR A 152 -10.33 -17.04 7.75
N THR A 153 -11.29 -17.28 8.65
CA THR A 153 -12.42 -16.37 8.90
C THR A 153 -12.47 -15.92 10.35
N THR A 154 -13.04 -14.75 10.60
CA THR A 154 -13.36 -14.29 11.96
C THR A 154 -14.24 -15.31 12.68
N ALA A 155 -15.23 -15.88 12.00
CA ALA A 155 -16.07 -16.94 12.58
C ALA A 155 -15.28 -18.19 13.02
N ALA A 156 -14.16 -18.51 12.36
CA ALA A 156 -13.28 -19.60 12.81
C ALA A 156 -12.51 -19.22 14.09
N TYR A 157 -12.02 -17.99 14.16
CA TYR A 157 -11.36 -17.45 15.34
C TYR A 157 -12.32 -17.39 16.52
N ASP A 158 -13.53 -16.83 16.34
CA ASP A 158 -14.56 -16.72 17.37
C ASP A 158 -14.91 -18.10 17.95
N ARG A 159 -15.10 -19.12 17.09
CA ARG A 159 -15.35 -20.50 17.55
C ARG A 159 -14.23 -21.07 18.42
N ALA A 160 -12.98 -20.67 18.18
CA ALA A 160 -11.85 -21.07 19.02
C ALA A 160 -11.85 -20.34 20.36
N CYS A 161 -12.18 -19.03 20.34
CA CYS A 161 -12.27 -18.18 21.52
C CYS A 161 -13.48 -18.50 22.44
N ASP A 162 -14.58 -18.98 21.87
CA ASP A 162 -15.82 -19.34 22.58
C ASP A 162 -15.70 -20.65 23.39
N LEU A 163 -14.60 -21.39 23.23
CA LEU A 163 -14.33 -22.59 24.02
C LEU A 163 -14.06 -22.23 25.48
N GLN A 164 -14.27 -23.20 26.38
CA GLN A 164 -13.87 -23.04 27.78
C GLN A 164 -12.37 -22.80 27.89
N GLU A 165 -11.91 -21.99 28.85
CA GLU A 165 -10.48 -21.60 28.97
C GLU A 165 -9.51 -22.81 29.01
N ALA A 166 -9.93 -23.92 29.64
CA ALA A 166 -9.17 -25.17 29.66
C ALA A 166 -8.99 -25.78 28.26
N GLN A 167 -9.96 -25.58 27.37
CA GLN A 167 -10.02 -26.08 26.00
C GLN A 167 -9.52 -25.06 24.96
N ARG A 168 -9.22 -23.82 25.34
CA ARG A 168 -8.62 -22.83 24.46
C ARG A 168 -7.18 -23.18 24.10
N ASP A 169 -6.77 -22.84 22.89
CA ASP A 169 -5.42 -23.09 22.38
C ASP A 169 -4.89 -21.80 21.74
N PRO A 170 -4.14 -20.97 22.50
CA PRO A 170 -3.61 -19.70 22.00
C PRO A 170 -2.77 -19.84 20.72
N ALA A 171 -2.08 -20.98 20.53
CA ALA A 171 -1.29 -21.19 19.33
C ALA A 171 -2.18 -21.38 18.08
N PHE A 172 -3.27 -22.13 18.22
CA PHE A 172 -4.27 -22.30 17.17
C PHE A 172 -5.03 -20.99 16.91
N GLU A 173 -5.45 -20.29 17.96
CA GLU A 173 -6.10 -18.97 17.87
C GLU A 173 -5.24 -17.99 17.07
N ASN A 174 -3.94 -17.87 17.41
CA ASN A 174 -2.99 -17.03 16.68
C ASN A 174 -2.80 -17.47 15.23
N ALA A 175 -2.78 -18.78 14.95
CA ALA A 175 -2.64 -19.28 13.57
C ALA A 175 -3.85 -18.93 12.69
N VAL A 176 -5.07 -19.07 13.22
CA VAL A 176 -6.30 -18.67 12.52
C VAL A 176 -6.36 -17.17 12.28
N LEU A 177 -5.94 -16.38 13.27
CA LEU A 177 -5.89 -14.92 13.14
C LEU A 177 -4.86 -14.48 12.10
N TYR A 178 -3.66 -15.07 12.11
CA TYR A 178 -2.63 -14.85 11.10
C TYR A 178 -3.11 -15.19 9.70
N ASN A 179 -3.77 -16.34 9.53
CA ASN A 179 -4.35 -16.77 8.26
C ASN A 179 -5.33 -15.74 7.70
N ARG A 180 -6.26 -15.24 8.54
CA ARG A 180 -7.24 -14.22 8.15
C ARG A 180 -6.53 -12.93 7.71
N ASP A 181 -5.62 -12.43 8.52
CA ASP A 181 -5.01 -11.11 8.31
C ASP A 181 -4.01 -11.12 7.14
N SER A 182 -3.21 -12.18 7.00
CA SER A 182 -2.32 -12.36 5.85
C SER A 182 -3.08 -12.55 4.54
N LEU A 183 -4.24 -13.23 4.57
CA LEU A 183 -5.09 -13.38 3.40
C LEU A 183 -5.63 -12.03 2.90
N LEU A 184 -5.98 -11.10 3.81
CA LEU A 184 -6.39 -9.74 3.42
C LEU A 184 -5.27 -9.00 2.67
N TYR A 185 -4.03 -9.17 3.11
CA TYR A 185 -2.87 -8.60 2.42
C TYR A 185 -2.68 -9.19 1.03
N LEU A 186 -2.72 -10.51 0.89
CA LEU A 186 -2.61 -11.18 -0.41
C LEU A 186 -3.79 -10.88 -1.33
N LEU A 187 -4.97 -10.68 -0.76
CA LEU A 187 -6.15 -10.24 -1.50
C LEU A 187 -5.92 -8.87 -2.13
N LEU A 188 -5.31 -7.93 -1.40
CA LEU A 188 -4.94 -6.63 -1.96
C LEU A 188 -3.95 -6.80 -3.12
N VAL A 189 -2.85 -7.52 -2.89
CA VAL A 189 -1.78 -7.71 -3.89
C VAL A 189 -2.32 -8.34 -5.19
N SER A 190 -3.09 -9.42 -5.07
CA SER A 190 -3.69 -10.09 -6.22
C SER A 190 -4.73 -9.23 -6.93
N SER A 191 -5.50 -8.43 -6.19
CA SER A 191 -6.50 -7.51 -6.77
C SER A 191 -5.85 -6.37 -7.55
N ILE A 192 -4.75 -5.83 -7.04
CA ILE A 192 -3.95 -4.81 -7.74
C ILE A 192 -3.48 -5.37 -9.07
N LYS A 193 -2.82 -6.55 -9.06
CA LYS A 193 -2.33 -7.18 -10.29
C LYS A 193 -3.45 -7.45 -11.29
N ALA A 194 -4.60 -7.94 -10.82
CA ALA A 194 -5.78 -8.20 -11.65
C ALA A 194 -6.49 -6.93 -12.16
N GLY A 195 -6.16 -5.74 -11.65
CA GLY A 195 -6.87 -4.51 -11.97
C GLY A 195 -8.25 -4.39 -11.30
N ASP A 196 -8.52 -5.17 -10.25
CA ASP A 196 -9.79 -5.15 -9.51
C ASP A 196 -9.77 -4.07 -8.42
N ILE A 197 -9.98 -2.82 -8.83
CA ILE A 197 -10.01 -1.69 -7.90
C ILE A 197 -11.18 -1.77 -6.90
N GLY A 198 -12.27 -2.46 -7.27
CA GLY A 198 -13.39 -2.68 -6.36
C GLY A 198 -12.97 -3.50 -5.14
N ARG A 199 -12.21 -4.58 -5.37
CA ARG A 199 -11.69 -5.42 -4.28
C ARG A 199 -10.61 -4.72 -3.45
N VAL A 200 -9.77 -3.89 -4.07
CA VAL A 200 -8.82 -3.02 -3.35
C VAL A 200 -9.57 -2.11 -2.35
N VAL A 201 -10.64 -1.45 -2.79
CA VAL A 201 -11.47 -0.58 -1.94
C VAL A 201 -12.12 -1.37 -0.80
N LEU A 202 -12.51 -2.63 -1.03
CA LEU A 202 -13.04 -3.48 0.04
C LEU A 202 -11.99 -3.80 1.10
N VAL A 203 -10.75 -4.11 0.71
CA VAL A 203 -9.66 -4.32 1.67
C VAL A 203 -9.38 -3.04 2.46
N PHE A 204 -9.37 -1.88 1.80
CA PHE A 204 -9.20 -0.59 2.48
C PHE A 204 -10.28 -0.31 3.53
N ARG A 205 -11.52 -0.73 3.32
CA ARG A 205 -12.58 -0.62 4.36
C ARG A 205 -12.26 -1.47 5.59
N ILE A 206 -11.73 -2.67 5.39
CA ILE A 206 -11.35 -3.56 6.49
C ILE A 206 -10.15 -2.99 7.24
N TRP A 207 -9.14 -2.52 6.51
CA TRP A 207 -7.95 -1.90 7.10
C TRP A 207 -8.24 -0.56 7.78
N ALA A 208 -9.21 0.22 7.28
CA ALA A 208 -9.69 1.42 7.98
C ALA A 208 -10.15 1.11 9.39
N VAL A 209 -10.70 -0.10 9.64
CA VAL A 209 -11.08 -0.54 10.99
C VAL A 209 -9.87 -1.11 11.72
N MET A 210 -9.14 -2.06 11.13
CA MET A 210 -8.02 -2.73 11.80
C MET A 210 -6.94 -1.75 12.26
N MET A 211 -6.62 -0.77 11.42
CA MET A 211 -5.55 0.20 11.70
C MET A 211 -5.93 1.25 12.76
N GLN A 212 -7.22 1.41 13.09
CA GLN A 212 -7.66 2.24 14.21
C GLN A 212 -7.34 1.64 15.58
N THR A 213 -6.98 0.34 15.64
CA THR A 213 -6.57 -0.29 16.89
C THR A 213 -5.43 0.51 17.54
N PRO A 214 -5.52 0.84 18.84
CA PRO A 214 -4.50 1.63 19.52
C PRO A 214 -3.08 1.09 19.31
N LYS A 215 -2.12 2.02 19.14
CA LYS A 215 -0.68 1.73 18.91
C LYS A 215 -0.37 0.97 17.60
N THR A 216 -1.29 1.03 16.64
CA THR A 216 -1.15 0.39 15.33
C THR A 216 -0.83 1.42 14.25
N MET A 217 -1.78 1.86 13.41
CA MET A 217 -1.54 2.79 12.29
C MET A 217 -2.70 3.79 12.11
N PRO A 218 -3.05 4.58 13.14
CA PRO A 218 -4.26 5.42 13.12
C PRO A 218 -4.27 6.44 11.97
N LYS A 219 -3.12 6.98 11.57
CA LYS A 219 -3.02 7.94 10.45
C LYS A 219 -3.43 7.33 9.10
N TYR A 220 -3.06 6.07 8.85
CA TYR A 220 -3.53 5.37 7.65
C TYR A 220 -5.01 5.05 7.75
N ALA A 221 -5.51 4.74 8.95
CA ALA A 221 -6.93 4.51 9.19
C ALA A 221 -7.77 5.77 8.87
N ASP A 222 -7.30 6.94 9.32
CA ASP A 222 -7.92 8.24 9.03
C ASP A 222 -7.86 8.55 7.53
N ALA A 223 -6.71 8.32 6.87
CA ALA A 223 -6.56 8.51 5.43
C ALA A 223 -7.50 7.60 4.62
N PHE A 224 -7.68 6.34 5.03
CA PHE A 224 -8.68 5.46 4.44
C PHE A 224 -10.09 5.98 4.65
N PHE A 225 -10.43 6.41 5.87
CA PHE A 225 -11.75 6.92 6.19
C PHE A 225 -12.09 8.17 5.36
N GLU A 226 -11.18 9.13 5.26
CA GLU A 226 -11.33 10.31 4.41
C GLU A 226 -11.49 9.94 2.93
N THR A 227 -10.61 9.07 2.41
CA THR A 227 -10.64 8.64 1.02
C THR A 227 -11.94 7.93 0.67
N LEU A 228 -12.40 7.02 1.52
CA LEU A 228 -13.66 6.30 1.36
C LEU A 228 -14.87 7.24 1.47
N GLY A 229 -14.81 8.22 2.38
CA GLY A 229 -15.82 9.26 2.52
C GLY A 229 -15.95 10.11 1.26
N ARG A 230 -14.82 10.60 0.73
CA ARG A 230 -14.74 11.37 -0.53
C ARG A 230 -15.25 10.55 -1.71
N LEU A 231 -14.79 9.31 -1.87
CA LEU A 231 -15.29 8.42 -2.92
C LEU A 231 -16.80 8.21 -2.81
N LYS A 232 -17.37 8.15 -1.60
CA LYS A 232 -18.82 8.03 -1.43
C LYS A 232 -19.56 9.31 -1.83
N SER A 233 -19.00 10.49 -1.57
CA SER A 233 -19.63 11.78 -1.85
C SER A 233 -19.50 12.22 -3.31
N TYR A 234 -18.50 11.74 -4.05
CA TYR A 234 -18.32 12.08 -5.46
C TYR A 234 -19.50 11.63 -6.34
N ASP A 235 -19.78 12.45 -7.36
CA ASP A 235 -20.68 12.10 -8.46
C ASP A 235 -20.30 10.73 -9.05
N PRO A 236 -21.27 9.86 -9.41
CA PRO A 236 -20.97 8.53 -9.92
C PRO A 236 -20.01 8.50 -11.12
N VAL A 237 -20.04 9.50 -11.99
CA VAL A 237 -19.15 9.60 -13.16
C VAL A 237 -17.73 9.92 -12.70
N LEU A 238 -17.56 10.92 -11.85
CA LEU A 238 -16.26 11.29 -11.29
C LEU A 238 -15.67 10.14 -10.46
N ARG A 239 -16.48 9.49 -9.63
CA ARG A 239 -16.07 8.32 -8.85
C ARG A 239 -15.55 7.21 -9.76
N LYS A 240 -16.30 6.86 -10.80
CA LYS A 240 -15.88 5.82 -11.75
C LYS A 240 -14.57 6.22 -12.45
N PHE A 241 -14.45 7.48 -12.86
CA PHE A 241 -13.23 8.01 -13.48
C PHE A 241 -12.03 7.86 -12.55
N LEU A 242 -12.13 8.30 -11.29
CA LEU A 242 -11.05 8.20 -10.32
C LEU A 242 -10.68 6.74 -10.00
N LEU A 243 -11.66 5.87 -9.79
CA LEU A 243 -11.42 4.44 -9.57
C LEU A 243 -10.69 3.79 -10.76
N HIS A 244 -11.03 4.17 -11.99
CA HIS A 244 -10.37 3.65 -13.19
C HIS A 244 -8.95 4.19 -13.40
N ASN A 245 -8.58 5.28 -12.73
CA ASN A 245 -7.24 5.87 -12.81
C ASN A 245 -6.36 5.50 -11.60
N TRP A 246 -6.83 4.65 -10.69
CA TRP A 246 -6.05 4.31 -9.50
C TRP A 246 -4.94 3.28 -9.75
N LEU A 247 -5.13 2.46 -10.78
CA LEU A 247 -4.21 1.42 -11.24
C LEU A 247 -3.89 1.64 -12.71
N VAL A 248 -2.69 1.23 -13.12
CA VAL A 248 -2.20 1.37 -14.49
C VAL A 248 -1.60 0.07 -14.99
N ASN A 249 -1.84 -0.25 -16.26
CA ASN A 249 -1.23 -1.37 -16.96
C ASN A 249 -0.63 -0.87 -18.28
N LEU A 250 0.66 -0.59 -18.27
CA LEU A 250 1.35 0.04 -19.41
C LEU A 250 1.49 -0.89 -20.61
N ARG A 251 1.51 -2.21 -20.37
CA ARG A 251 1.76 -3.23 -21.41
C ARG A 251 0.48 -3.91 -21.90
N GLY A 252 -0.64 -3.74 -21.19
CA GLY A 252 -1.90 -4.42 -21.48
C GLY A 252 -1.88 -5.92 -21.22
N ILE A 253 -0.97 -6.42 -20.38
CA ILE A 253 -0.83 -7.86 -20.10
C ILE A 253 -1.72 -8.29 -18.92
N ILE A 254 -2.18 -9.53 -18.94
CA ILE A 254 -2.97 -10.11 -17.83
C ILE A 254 -2.11 -10.06 -16.56
N ASN A 255 -2.73 -9.65 -15.45
CA ASN A 255 -2.07 -9.47 -14.15
C ASN A 255 -0.92 -8.42 -14.14
N GLY A 256 -0.87 -7.53 -15.15
CA GLY A 256 0.16 -6.49 -15.29
C GLY A 256 -0.21 -5.13 -14.69
N PHE A 257 -1.32 -5.02 -13.96
CA PHE A 257 -1.67 -3.76 -13.31
C PHE A 257 -0.73 -3.49 -12.12
N LYS A 258 -0.41 -2.22 -11.93
CA LYS A 258 0.31 -1.71 -10.75
C LYS A 258 -0.32 -0.41 -10.28
N GLU A 259 0.05 -0.01 -9.08
CA GLU A 259 -0.37 1.23 -8.47
C GLU A 259 0.19 2.44 -9.23
N VAL A 260 -0.62 3.48 -9.42
CA VAL A 260 -0.14 4.69 -10.11
C VAL A 260 0.95 5.41 -9.32
N ASP A 261 0.87 5.42 -7.99
CA ASP A 261 1.92 6.00 -7.16
C ASP A 261 3.22 5.18 -7.21
N LEU A 262 3.15 3.85 -7.38
CA LEU A 262 4.36 3.05 -7.68
C LEU A 262 4.98 3.45 -9.03
N LEU A 263 4.16 3.66 -10.07
CA LEU A 263 4.67 4.17 -11.35
C LEU A 263 5.32 5.56 -11.18
N GLN A 264 4.73 6.42 -10.35
CA GLN A 264 5.31 7.72 -10.02
C GLN A 264 6.66 7.58 -9.31
N GLU A 265 6.81 6.64 -8.38
CA GLU A 265 8.10 6.38 -7.73
C GLU A 265 9.16 5.89 -8.72
N HIS A 266 8.79 5.07 -9.70
CA HIS A 266 9.71 4.70 -10.78
C HIS A 266 10.17 5.94 -11.56
N GLN A 267 9.23 6.82 -11.97
CA GLN A 267 9.59 8.06 -12.68
C GLN A 267 10.49 8.97 -11.85
N ASN A 268 10.19 9.11 -10.55
CA ASN A 268 11.00 9.88 -9.61
C ASN A 268 12.42 9.32 -9.52
N PHE A 269 12.57 8.01 -9.41
CA PHE A 269 13.87 7.35 -9.40
C PHE A 269 14.65 7.64 -10.68
N TRP A 270 14.04 7.43 -11.86
CA TRP A 270 14.73 7.65 -13.15
C TRP A 270 15.15 9.12 -13.31
N ALA A 271 14.29 10.07 -12.91
CA ALA A 271 14.58 11.49 -12.98
C ALA A 271 15.71 11.91 -12.03
N LYS A 272 15.68 11.44 -10.77
CA LYS A 272 16.61 11.89 -9.70
C LYS A 272 17.95 11.17 -9.72
N ILE A 273 17.97 9.88 -10.07
CA ILE A 273 19.15 9.02 -9.96
C ILE A 273 19.85 8.87 -11.31
N ILE A 274 19.10 8.61 -12.39
CA ILE A 274 19.70 8.25 -13.68
C ILE A 274 19.89 9.47 -14.60
N TYR A 275 18.84 10.27 -14.76
CA TYR A 275 18.82 11.35 -15.75
C TYR A 275 19.01 12.76 -15.15
N ASN A 276 19.37 12.83 -13.88
CA ASN A 276 19.62 14.10 -13.22
C ASN A 276 20.86 14.77 -13.82
N ALA A 277 20.75 16.06 -14.11
CA ALA A 277 21.90 16.83 -14.57
C ALA A 277 22.95 16.94 -13.46
N LYS A 278 24.23 16.96 -13.82
CA LYS A 278 25.33 17.18 -12.86
C LYS A 278 25.66 18.68 -12.74
N GLY A 279 26.04 19.10 -11.52
CA GLY A 279 26.54 20.45 -11.24
C GLY A 279 25.58 21.58 -11.58
N VAL A 280 26.09 22.62 -12.23
CA VAL A 280 25.35 23.86 -12.57
C VAL A 280 24.20 23.67 -13.56
N ASN A 281 24.13 22.52 -14.25
CA ASN A 281 23.08 22.22 -15.20
C ASN A 281 21.79 21.67 -14.55
N ARG A 282 21.77 21.53 -13.21
CA ARG A 282 20.56 21.19 -12.46
C ARG A 282 19.56 22.35 -12.51
N SER A 283 18.69 22.34 -13.51
CA SER A 283 17.63 23.34 -13.68
C SER A 283 16.24 22.70 -13.81
N TRP A 284 15.20 23.46 -13.50
CA TRP A 284 13.82 23.05 -13.73
C TRP A 284 13.53 22.82 -15.22
N GLU A 285 14.18 23.57 -16.11
CA GLU A 285 14.09 23.39 -17.56
C GLU A 285 14.68 22.04 -18.01
N TRP A 286 15.81 21.62 -17.43
CA TRP A 286 16.35 20.29 -17.69
C TRP A 286 15.39 19.21 -17.19
N LEU A 287 14.93 19.33 -15.94
CA LEU A 287 14.04 18.35 -15.32
C LEU A 287 12.74 18.21 -16.10
N SER A 288 12.10 19.31 -16.52
CA SER A 288 10.87 19.26 -17.30
C SER A 288 11.07 18.59 -18.66
N ARG A 289 12.18 18.90 -19.35
CA ARG A 289 12.53 18.28 -20.63
C ARG A 289 12.84 16.79 -20.49
N ILE A 290 13.58 16.40 -19.47
CA ILE A 290 14.07 15.02 -19.35
C ILE A 290 12.96 14.09 -18.88
N THR A 291 12.11 14.53 -17.95
CA THR A 291 11.03 13.70 -17.36
C THR A 291 10.03 13.24 -18.42
N VAL A 292 9.65 14.08 -19.38
CA VAL A 292 8.75 13.69 -20.49
C VAL A 292 9.41 12.71 -21.47
N CYS A 293 10.74 12.66 -21.50
CA CYS A 293 11.51 11.79 -22.38
C CYS A 293 11.88 10.45 -21.73
N ILE A 294 11.65 10.26 -20.42
CA ILE A 294 12.13 9.08 -19.67
C ILE A 294 11.71 7.78 -20.35
N PHE A 295 10.45 7.63 -20.75
CA PHE A 295 9.97 6.40 -21.40
C PHE A 295 10.71 6.11 -22.72
N VAL A 296 10.88 7.12 -23.57
CA VAL A 296 11.58 6.95 -24.86
C VAL A 296 13.06 6.66 -24.64
N LEU A 297 13.69 7.33 -23.67
CA LEU A 297 15.10 7.10 -23.33
C LEU A 297 15.32 5.69 -22.76
N ARG A 298 14.39 5.20 -21.92
CA ARG A 298 14.40 3.83 -21.41
C ARG A 298 14.30 2.81 -22.55
N ASP A 299 13.43 3.03 -23.53
CA ASP A 299 13.28 2.12 -24.66
C ASP A 299 14.49 2.17 -25.62
N ALA A 300 15.08 3.35 -25.82
CA ALA A 300 16.34 3.49 -26.54
C ALA A 300 17.47 2.72 -25.86
N MET A 301 17.59 2.83 -24.53
CA MET A 301 18.57 2.09 -23.73
C MET A 301 18.39 0.57 -23.89
N LYS A 302 17.16 0.05 -23.75
CA LYS A 302 16.86 -1.37 -24.00
C LYS A 302 17.26 -1.81 -25.40
N THR A 303 16.98 -0.98 -26.42
CA THR A 303 17.31 -1.28 -27.82
C THR A 303 18.81 -1.40 -28.03
N VAL A 304 19.60 -0.48 -27.46
CA VAL A 304 21.06 -0.51 -27.51
C VAL A 304 21.58 -1.78 -26.84
N HIS A 305 21.15 -2.08 -25.62
CA HIS A 305 21.58 -3.28 -24.90
C HIS A 305 21.28 -4.57 -25.66
N ALA A 306 20.06 -4.71 -26.19
CA ALA A 306 19.67 -5.86 -27.00
C ALA A 306 20.53 -5.99 -28.27
N THR A 307 20.83 -4.87 -28.93
CA THR A 307 21.62 -4.83 -30.17
C THR A 307 23.07 -5.26 -29.92
N PHE A 308 23.69 -4.73 -28.86
CA PHE A 308 25.08 -5.00 -28.52
C PHE A 308 25.27 -6.28 -27.70
N LYS A 309 24.17 -6.98 -27.37
CA LYS A 309 24.17 -8.18 -26.50
C LYS A 309 24.95 -7.93 -25.22
N ILE A 310 24.83 -6.72 -24.67
CA ILE A 310 25.47 -6.36 -23.42
C ILE A 310 24.89 -7.31 -22.38
N PRO A 311 25.71 -8.14 -21.71
CA PRO A 311 25.20 -9.05 -20.71
C PRO A 311 24.48 -8.24 -19.65
N ASP A 312 23.27 -8.63 -19.30
CA ASP A 312 22.60 -8.09 -18.13
C ASP A 312 23.40 -8.52 -16.89
N TYR A 313 24.41 -7.74 -16.50
CA TYR A 313 25.11 -7.90 -15.23
C TYR A 313 24.29 -7.39 -14.05
N GLY A 314 22.96 -7.39 -14.19
CA GLY A 314 22.09 -7.27 -13.05
C GLY A 314 22.32 -8.47 -12.15
N THR A 315 22.33 -8.24 -10.85
CA THR A 315 21.87 -9.20 -9.87
C THR A 315 20.41 -9.56 -10.22
N LYS A 316 20.22 -10.34 -11.29
CA LYS A 316 19.01 -11.10 -11.49
C LYS A 316 18.99 -12.04 -10.30
N HIS A 317 18.39 -11.58 -9.21
CA HIS A 317 17.75 -12.46 -8.27
C HIS A 317 16.73 -13.20 -9.13
N THR A 318 17.19 -14.30 -9.73
CA THR A 318 16.31 -15.32 -10.27
C THR A 318 15.39 -15.57 -9.10
N VAL A 319 14.10 -15.23 -9.24
CA VAL A 319 13.12 -15.45 -8.17
C VAL A 319 13.33 -16.89 -7.74
N PRO A 320 13.88 -17.13 -6.54
CA PRO A 320 14.26 -18.48 -6.16
C PRO A 320 13.01 -19.34 -6.26
N ASP A 321 13.14 -20.60 -6.69
CA ASP A 321 12.01 -21.51 -6.60
C ASP A 321 11.66 -21.67 -5.11
N MET A 322 10.66 -20.90 -4.67
CA MET A 322 10.22 -20.81 -3.27
C MET A 322 9.54 -22.10 -2.79
N LYS A 323 9.42 -23.12 -3.65
CA LYS A 323 8.77 -24.38 -3.31
C LYS A 323 9.39 -25.04 -2.09
N ASN A 324 10.71 -25.02 -1.94
CA ASN A 324 11.38 -25.63 -0.80
C ASN A 324 11.07 -24.87 0.50
N GLU A 325 11.01 -23.55 0.44
CA GLU A 325 10.68 -22.66 1.54
C GLU A 325 9.23 -22.84 1.96
N ILE A 326 8.30 -22.89 1.00
CA ILE A 326 6.88 -23.17 1.23
C ILE A 326 6.69 -24.55 1.88
N LEU A 327 7.38 -25.58 1.37
CA LEU A 327 7.34 -26.93 1.95
C LEU A 327 7.89 -26.94 3.37
N ARG A 328 9.01 -26.25 3.62
CA ARG A 328 9.60 -26.15 4.95
C ARG A 328 8.66 -25.48 5.95
N VAL A 329 7.94 -24.43 5.55
CA VAL A 329 6.90 -23.81 6.39
C VAL A 329 5.77 -24.80 6.66
N ALA A 330 5.23 -25.47 5.64
CA ALA A 330 4.14 -26.42 5.80
C ALA A 330 4.52 -27.61 6.71
N GLU A 331 5.74 -28.14 6.57
CA GLU A 331 6.28 -29.20 7.43
C GLU A 331 6.42 -28.76 8.88
N ALA A 332 6.86 -27.52 9.13
CA ALA A 332 6.93 -26.96 10.48
C ALA A 332 5.53 -26.82 11.10
N LEU A 333 4.57 -26.27 10.35
CA LEU A 333 3.17 -26.15 10.79
C LEU A 333 2.55 -27.51 11.13
N GLN A 334 2.79 -28.52 10.29
CA GLN A 334 2.32 -29.88 10.52
C GLN A 334 2.98 -30.52 11.74
N LYS A 335 4.31 -30.42 11.85
CA LYS A 335 5.09 -31.00 12.96
C LYS A 335 4.62 -30.46 14.31
N ASP A 336 4.42 -29.15 14.39
CA ASP A 336 4.00 -28.48 15.62
C ASP A 336 2.46 -28.42 15.74
N ARG A 337 1.74 -28.94 14.74
CA ARG A 337 0.27 -28.99 14.64
C ARG A 337 -0.39 -27.63 14.89
N LEU A 338 0.20 -26.54 14.39
CA LEU A 338 -0.20 -25.18 14.77
C LEU A 338 -1.60 -24.79 14.24
N GLN A 339 -2.05 -25.38 13.13
CA GLN A 339 -3.38 -25.17 12.57
C GLN A 339 -4.40 -26.24 13.00
N GLU A 340 -4.09 -27.05 14.01
CA GLU A 340 -5.02 -28.03 14.59
C GLU A 340 -5.28 -27.69 16.06
N GLN A 341 -6.53 -27.83 16.53
CA GLN A 341 -6.86 -27.60 17.93
C GLN A 341 -6.18 -28.62 18.83
N TRP A 342 -5.30 -28.16 19.73
CA TRP A 342 -4.60 -29.01 20.70
C TRP A 342 -4.45 -28.29 22.05
N PRO A 343 -5.47 -28.33 22.92
CA PRO A 343 -5.48 -27.56 24.16
C PRO A 343 -4.42 -27.98 25.19
N GLU A 344 -3.90 -29.20 25.06
CA GLU A 344 -2.93 -29.83 25.98
C GLU A 344 -1.46 -29.60 25.57
N ARG A 345 -1.17 -28.56 24.78
CA ARG A 345 0.21 -28.22 24.39
C ARG A 345 1.09 -28.00 25.63
N PRO A 346 2.26 -28.66 25.72
CA PRO A 346 3.16 -28.49 26.88
C PRO A 346 3.68 -27.06 27.08
N TRP A 347 3.69 -26.25 26.02
CA TRP A 347 4.15 -24.86 26.01
C TRP A 347 3.00 -23.85 25.88
N LYS A 348 1.74 -24.25 26.13
CA LYS A 348 0.55 -23.37 26.06
C LYS A 348 0.72 -22.06 26.85
N GLU A 349 1.26 -22.15 28.07
CA GLU A 349 1.44 -20.99 28.96
C GLU A 349 2.53 -20.00 28.48
N GLN A 350 3.38 -20.41 27.54
CA GLN A 350 4.44 -19.57 26.98
C GLN A 350 3.99 -18.78 25.74
N VAL A 351 2.79 -19.06 25.22
CA VAL A 351 2.26 -18.43 24.01
C VAL A 351 1.52 -17.16 24.38
N GLU A 352 2.05 -16.03 23.95
CA GLU A 352 1.34 -14.75 24.01
C GLU A 352 0.24 -14.71 22.94
N ARG A 353 -0.94 -14.20 23.32
CA ARG A 353 -2.07 -14.03 22.40
C ARG A 353 -1.85 -12.79 21.53
N VAL A 354 -2.01 -12.96 20.23
CA VAL A 354 -2.02 -11.85 19.27
C VAL A 354 -3.35 -11.10 19.39
N ARG A 355 -3.34 -9.77 19.16
CA ARG A 355 -4.56 -8.96 19.27
C ARG A 355 -5.42 -9.14 18.02
N ASP A 356 -6.73 -9.28 18.19
CA ASP A 356 -7.65 -9.15 17.07
C ASP A 356 -7.84 -7.66 16.73
N LEU A 357 -7.04 -7.18 15.78
CA LEU A 357 -7.10 -5.80 15.30
C LEU A 357 -8.48 -5.43 14.73
N LEU A 358 -9.24 -6.38 14.19
CA LEU A 358 -10.56 -6.09 13.66
C LEU A 358 -11.56 -5.86 14.80
N GLU A 359 -11.49 -6.66 15.86
CA GLU A 359 -12.31 -6.50 17.05
C GLU A 359 -11.95 -5.22 17.82
N GLU A 360 -10.68 -5.03 18.17
CA GLU A 360 -10.22 -3.86 18.92
C GLU A 360 -10.47 -2.55 18.15
N GLY A 361 -10.21 -2.54 16.83
CA GLY A 361 -10.49 -1.40 15.98
C GLY A 361 -11.98 -1.07 15.88
N SER A 362 -12.84 -2.09 15.81
CA SER A 362 -14.31 -1.92 15.82
C SER A 362 -14.82 -1.38 17.16
N ASN A 363 -14.20 -1.79 18.27
CA ASN A 363 -14.53 -1.25 19.59
C ASN A 363 -14.10 0.22 19.70
N TYR A 364 -12.94 0.57 19.16
CA TYR A 364 -12.42 1.94 19.19
C TYR A 364 -13.24 2.92 18.35
N ILE A 365 -13.66 2.55 17.13
CA ILE A 365 -14.34 3.48 16.20
C ILE A 365 -15.69 3.99 16.72
N ASN A 366 -16.29 3.29 17.68
CA ASN A 366 -17.54 3.68 18.33
C ASN A 366 -17.32 4.59 19.56
N THR A 367 -16.08 4.92 19.89
CA THR A 367 -15.76 5.79 21.03
C THR A 367 -15.84 7.26 20.66
N ARG A 368 -16.07 8.13 21.66
CA ARG A 368 -16.02 9.59 21.47
C ARG A 368 -14.68 10.06 20.90
N SER A 369 -13.58 9.42 21.31
CA SER A 369 -12.23 9.78 20.87
C SER A 369 -12.00 9.54 19.38
N ALA A 370 -12.64 8.52 18.79
CA ALA A 370 -12.54 8.28 17.35
C ALA A 370 -13.17 9.41 16.51
N PHE A 371 -14.19 10.09 17.04
CA PHE A 371 -14.89 11.17 16.33
C PHE A 371 -14.39 12.58 16.67
N SER A 372 -13.48 12.74 17.65
CA SER A 372 -13.00 14.07 18.04
C SER A 372 -12.22 14.78 16.92
N ARG A 373 -11.62 14.00 16.00
CA ARG A 373 -10.83 14.50 14.87
C ARG A 373 -11.62 14.59 13.56
N PHE A 374 -12.85 14.09 13.51
CA PHE A 374 -13.63 14.10 12.27
C PHE A 374 -14.07 15.52 11.92
N THR A 375 -13.73 15.95 10.71
CA THR A 375 -14.19 17.22 10.13
C THR A 375 -14.98 16.95 8.86
N GLU A 376 -16.13 17.60 8.71
CA GLU A 376 -16.90 17.50 7.47
C GLU A 376 -16.11 18.10 6.30
N PRO A 377 -15.95 17.37 5.19
CA PRO A 377 -15.24 17.89 4.03
C PRO A 377 -15.98 19.09 3.42
N ASN A 378 -15.35 20.26 3.42
CA ASN A 378 -15.80 21.43 2.66
C ASN A 378 -15.29 21.36 1.22
N VAL A 379 -15.69 20.34 0.45
CA VAL A 379 -15.30 20.21 -0.96
C VAL A 379 -16.49 20.38 -1.88
N THR A 380 -16.53 21.49 -2.60
CA THR A 380 -17.51 21.77 -3.65
C THR A 380 -16.99 21.18 -4.97
N TYR A 381 -17.40 19.95 -5.29
CA TYR A 381 -17.32 19.48 -6.68
C TYR A 381 -18.64 19.83 -7.36
N GLU A 382 -18.68 20.94 -8.09
CA GLU A 382 -19.76 21.16 -9.04
C GLU A 382 -19.42 20.39 -10.32
N VAL A 383 -20.12 19.28 -10.55
CA VAL A 383 -20.22 18.72 -11.91
C VAL A 383 -21.13 19.68 -12.67
N VAL A 384 -20.55 20.70 -13.28
CA VAL A 384 -21.29 21.66 -14.11
C VAL A 384 -21.64 20.95 -15.43
N PRO A 385 -22.91 20.60 -15.68
CA PRO A 385 -23.33 20.33 -17.06
C PRO A 385 -23.13 21.66 -17.80
N ALA A 386 -22.60 21.64 -19.02
CA ALA A 386 -22.28 22.86 -19.76
C ALA A 386 -23.38 23.95 -19.63
N GLY A 387 -23.09 24.97 -18.81
CA GLY A 387 -23.93 26.14 -18.53
C GLY A 387 -24.88 26.05 -17.32
N SER A 388 -24.40 26.42 -16.13
CA SER A 388 -25.17 27.23 -15.14
C SER A 388 -24.33 27.56 -13.90
N ASP A 389 -24.30 28.85 -13.53
CA ASP A 389 -23.75 29.41 -12.28
C ASP A 389 -24.68 29.17 -11.08
N SER A 390 -24.13 28.88 -9.89
CA SER A 390 -24.28 29.69 -8.64
C SER A 390 -23.86 28.92 -7.37
N LEU A 391 -23.04 29.57 -6.53
CA LEU A 391 -22.52 29.08 -5.24
C LEU A 391 -23.16 29.81 -4.04
N ASP A 392 -23.38 29.08 -2.93
CA ASP A 392 -23.74 29.63 -1.61
C ASP A 392 -22.73 29.17 -0.52
N LYS A 393 -22.46 30.03 0.48
CA LYS A 393 -21.38 29.88 1.48
C LYS A 393 -21.91 29.51 2.87
N GLY A 394 -21.27 28.55 3.54
CA GLY A 394 -21.49 28.19 4.94
C GLY A 394 -20.22 28.30 5.81
N THR A 395 -20.34 28.95 6.96
CA THR A 395 -19.26 29.26 7.92
C THR A 395 -19.14 28.24 9.06
N GLY A 396 -17.91 27.91 9.46
CA GLY A 396 -17.63 27.23 10.74
C GLY A 396 -16.15 27.37 11.14
N SER A 397 -15.86 27.51 12.43
CA SER A 397 -14.52 27.70 13.01
C SER A 397 -14.13 26.51 13.88
N TYR A 398 -12.87 26.05 13.89
CA TYR A 398 -12.31 25.27 15.00
C TYR A 398 -10.80 25.41 15.17
N SER A 399 -10.39 25.16 16.42
CA SER A 399 -9.09 25.30 17.07
C SER A 399 -8.16 24.10 16.84
N ALA A 400 -6.88 24.38 16.69
CA ALA A 400 -5.79 23.40 16.69
C ALA A 400 -5.24 23.31 18.11
N ASP A 401 -5.39 22.15 18.75
CA ASP A 401 -4.58 21.70 19.89
C ASP A 401 -4.84 20.19 20.03
N ASP A 402 -3.81 19.39 19.74
CA ASP A 402 -3.50 18.10 20.38
C ASP A 402 -2.28 17.48 19.67
N GLU A 403 -1.09 17.85 20.14
CA GLU A 403 0.15 17.14 19.86
C GLU A 403 0.16 15.83 20.66
N GLU A 404 -0.35 14.74 20.06
CA GLU A 404 -0.02 13.40 20.55
C GLU A 404 1.36 12.98 20.01
N GLU A 405 2.28 12.68 20.93
CA GLU A 405 3.52 11.94 20.67
C GLU A 405 3.17 10.65 19.91
N ASN A 406 3.37 10.66 18.59
CA ASN A 406 3.17 9.50 17.75
C ASN A 406 4.44 9.28 16.95
N ASN A 407 5.12 8.19 17.27
CA ASN A 407 6.39 7.77 16.67
C ASN A 407 6.13 7.51 15.17
N HIS A 408 6.40 8.52 14.36
CA HIS A 408 6.37 8.45 12.91
C HIS A 408 7.47 7.50 12.45
N GLU A 409 7.13 6.23 12.24
CA GLU A 409 7.95 5.31 11.47
C GLU A 409 7.72 5.60 9.97
N GLU A 410 8.23 6.75 9.53
CA GLU A 410 8.31 7.10 8.12
C GLU A 410 9.18 6.06 7.40
N TYR A 411 8.63 5.46 6.35
CA TYR A 411 9.36 4.46 5.56
C TYR A 411 9.69 5.05 4.23
N ASN A 412 10.99 5.19 4.02
CA ASN A 412 11.53 5.65 2.76
C ASN A 412 11.57 4.49 1.78
N VAL A 413 10.91 4.66 0.64
CA VAL A 413 10.93 3.69 -0.46
C VAL A 413 12.36 3.48 -0.93
N THR A 414 12.84 2.24 -0.88
CA THR A 414 14.20 1.89 -1.28
C THR A 414 14.23 1.45 -2.75
N GLN A 415 15.44 1.42 -3.35
CA GLN A 415 15.61 0.85 -4.69
C GLN A 415 15.16 -0.62 -4.74
N GLU A 416 15.46 -1.41 -3.71
CA GLU A 416 15.06 -2.81 -3.62
C GLU A 416 13.53 -2.97 -3.64
N ASP A 417 12.78 -2.04 -3.04
CA ASP A 417 11.32 -2.03 -3.07
C ASP A 417 10.77 -1.77 -4.49
N LEU A 418 11.43 -0.89 -5.25
CA LEU A 418 11.07 -0.60 -6.64
C LEU A 418 11.45 -1.76 -7.58
N GLU A 419 12.54 -2.47 -7.29
CA GLU A 419 12.98 -3.64 -8.06
C GLU A 419 11.99 -4.82 -8.03
N MET A 420 11.03 -4.81 -7.11
CA MET A 420 9.93 -5.79 -7.07
C MET A 420 8.97 -5.67 -8.26
N ASP A 421 8.98 -4.55 -8.99
CA ASP A 421 8.23 -4.43 -10.22
C ASP A 421 8.98 -5.09 -11.38
N GLU A 422 8.59 -6.32 -11.73
CA GLU A 422 9.17 -7.10 -12.83
C GLU A 422 9.15 -6.38 -14.20
N GLU A 423 8.28 -5.38 -14.37
CA GLU A 423 8.23 -4.61 -15.62
C GLU A 423 9.32 -3.53 -15.71
N GLU A 424 10.03 -3.24 -14.62
CA GLU A 424 11.07 -2.23 -14.56
C GLU A 424 12.47 -2.84 -14.74
N PRO A 425 13.30 -2.29 -15.65
CA PRO A 425 14.59 -2.89 -16.01
C PRO A 425 15.71 -2.48 -15.05
N TYR A 426 15.48 -2.52 -13.72
CA TYR A 426 16.45 -2.05 -12.74
C TYR A 426 17.77 -2.84 -12.75
N GLY A 427 17.72 -4.15 -13.01
CA GLY A 427 18.93 -4.95 -13.16
C GLY A 427 19.89 -4.45 -14.26
N LEU A 428 19.39 -3.68 -15.23
CA LEU A 428 20.22 -3.04 -16.25
C LEU A 428 21.09 -1.91 -15.67
N LEU A 429 20.57 -1.21 -14.66
CA LEU A 429 21.13 0.01 -14.13
C LEU A 429 22.37 -0.22 -13.28
N ASN A 430 22.49 -1.37 -12.62
CA ASN A 430 23.70 -1.70 -11.84
C ASN A 430 24.94 -1.68 -12.74
N SER A 431 24.82 -2.15 -13.99
CA SER A 431 25.91 -2.08 -14.99
C SER A 431 26.26 -0.66 -15.45
N ILE A 432 25.36 0.31 -15.24
CA ILE A 432 25.52 1.72 -15.63
C ILE A 432 26.00 2.55 -14.44
N LEU A 433 25.54 2.24 -13.23
CA LEU A 433 25.86 2.95 -12.00
C LEU A 433 27.23 2.58 -11.43
N ASP A 434 27.63 1.30 -11.49
CA ASP A 434 28.93 0.84 -10.95
C ASP A 434 30.13 1.56 -11.61
N PRO A 435 30.23 1.65 -12.96
CA PRO A 435 31.33 2.38 -13.59
C PRO A 435 31.25 3.90 -13.36
N ALA A 436 30.04 4.45 -13.17
CA ALA A 436 29.85 5.86 -12.94
C ALA A 436 30.23 6.31 -11.52
N ALA A 437 30.22 5.40 -10.54
CA ALA A 437 30.73 5.62 -9.19
C ALA A 437 32.26 5.63 -9.16
N ASP A 438 32.91 4.68 -9.85
CA ASP A 438 34.38 4.60 -9.95
C ASP A 438 34.99 5.84 -10.62
N MET A 439 34.30 6.44 -11.59
CA MET A 439 34.74 7.69 -12.24
C MET A 439 34.60 8.94 -11.36
N VAL A 440 33.85 8.88 -10.25
CA VAL A 440 33.66 10.00 -9.32
C VAL A 440 34.72 9.97 -8.21
N ASP A 441 35.26 8.80 -7.87
CA ASP A 441 36.36 8.68 -6.90
C ASP A 441 37.75 8.98 -7.50
N GLU A 442 37.87 9.08 -8.84
CA GLU A 442 39.10 9.49 -9.55
C GLU A 442 39.15 10.99 -9.93
N MET A 443 38.20 11.81 -9.48
CA MET A 443 38.19 13.29 -9.65
C MET A 443 38.20 14.00 -8.30
#